data_AF-A0A946BUD5-F1
#
_entry.id   AF-A0A946BUD5-F1
#
_cell.length_a   1.000
_cell.length_b   1.000
_cell.length_c   1.000
_cell.angle_alpha   90.00
_cell.angle_beta   90.00
_cell.angle_gamma   90.00
#
_symmetry.space_group_name_H-M   'P 1'
#
loop_
_entity.id
_entity.type
_entity.pdbx_description
1 polymer ?
#
loop_
_entity_poly.entity_id
_entity_poly.type
_entity_poly.pdbx_seq_one_letter_code
_entity_poly.pdbx_strand_id
1 'polypeptide(L)'
;MPAIKFILSILLLMVIASIAVQNMGSVEISYYDFKFQLHSLELPLMVVVVTPLILGFLIAWVLGLLERLKMKTQLRQQNKQISSMEEELDSLKNTPQLPIQAESSTDS
;
A
#
# COMPACT_ATOMS: atom_id res chain seq x y z
N MET A 1 -22.05 7.19 -30.82
CA MET A 1 -22.23 5.76 -31.21
C MET A 1 -21.04 4.96 -30.70
N PRO A 2 -21.26 3.86 -29.97
CA PRO A 2 -20.17 3.05 -29.39
C PRO A 2 -19.23 2.48 -30.46
N ALA A 3 -19.72 2.19 -31.67
CA ALA A 3 -18.91 1.70 -32.80
C ALA A 3 -17.81 2.68 -33.24
N ILE A 4 -18.10 3.99 -33.28
CA ILE A 4 -17.10 5.01 -33.63
C ILE A 4 -16.00 5.10 -32.57
N LYS A 5 -16.36 5.04 -31.29
CA LYS A 5 -15.38 4.97 -30.19
C LYS A 5 -14.50 3.72 -30.30
N PHE A 6 -15.07 2.59 -30.70
CA PHE A 6 -14.35 1.34 -30.90
C PHE A 6 -13.39 1.41 -32.10
N ILE A 7 -13.82 1.93 -33.25
CA ILE A 7 -12.96 2.16 -34.42
C ILE A 7 -11.81 3.10 -34.06
N LEU A 8 -12.08 4.22 -33.37
CA LEU A 8 -11.06 5.17 -32.92
C LEU A 8 -10.08 4.50 -31.95
N SER A 9 -10.56 3.64 -31.05
CA SER A 9 -9.71 2.88 -30.15
C SER A 9 -8.77 1.93 -30.89
N ILE A 10 -9.26 1.23 -31.92
CA ILE A 10 -8.42 0.34 -32.74
C ILE A 10 -7.38 1.14 -33.52
N LEU A 11 -7.78 2.26 -34.13
CA LEU A 11 -6.87 3.12 -34.87
C LEU A 11 -5.78 3.69 -33.96
N LEU A 12 -6.15 4.12 -32.76
CA LEU A 12 -5.21 4.57 -31.74
C LEU A 12 -4.25 3.45 -31.31
N LEU A 13 -4.77 2.24 -31.07
CA LEU A 13 -3.94 1.07 -30.75
C LEU A 13 -2.93 0.79 -31.86
N MET A 14 -3.34 0.89 -33.13
CA MET A 14 -2.48 0.68 -34.28
C MET A 14 -1.36 1.74 -34.38
N VAL A 15 -1.67 3.01 -34.07
CA VAL A 15 -0.66 4.08 -34.00
C VAL A 15 0.35 3.80 -32.89
N ILE A 16 -0.12 3.45 -31.69
CA ILE A 16 0.76 3.12 -30.55
C ILE A 16 1.67 1.94 -30.89
N ALA A 17 1.12 0.88 -31.50
CA ALA A 17 1.90 -0.27 -31.93
C ALA A 17 2.95 0.09 -32.99
N SER A 18 2.60 0.95 -33.96
CA SER A 18 3.54 1.41 -34.99
C SER A 18 4.70 2.21 -34.39
N ILE A 19 4.42 3.10 -33.44
CA ILE A 19 5.44 3.85 -32.70
C ILE A 19 6.33 2.88 -31.91
N ALA A 20 5.75 1.89 -31.23
CA ALA A 20 6.53 0.90 -30.49
C ALA A 20 7.50 0.11 -31.39
N VAL A 21 7.05 -0.31 -32.57
CA VAL A 21 7.88 -1.05 -33.54
C VAL A 21 8.97 -0.15 -34.14
N GLN A 22 8.66 1.11 -34.48
CA GLN A 22 9.67 2.02 -35.02
C GLN A 22 10.70 2.46 -33.98
N ASN A 23 10.30 2.54 -32.71
CA ASN A 23 11.18 2.89 -31.59
C ASN A 23 11.78 1.65 -30.92
N MET A 24 11.80 0.51 -31.62
CA MET A 24 12.42 -0.74 -31.16
C MET A 24 13.95 -0.73 -31.27
N GLY A 25 14.54 0.48 -31.28
CA GLY A 25 15.98 0.66 -31.27
C GLY A 25 16.61 -0.06 -30.08
N SER A 26 17.62 -0.86 -30.36
CA SER A 26 18.36 -1.61 -29.35
C SER A 26 19.34 -0.67 -28.64
N VAL A 27 19.42 -0.80 -27.33
CA VAL A 27 20.40 -0.14 -26.49
C VAL A 27 21.23 -1.22 -25.81
N GLU A 28 22.55 -1.04 -25.85
CA GLU A 28 23.49 -1.90 -25.15
C GLU A 28 23.49 -1.55 -23.66
N ILE A 29 23.22 -2.55 -22.81
CA ILE A 29 23.32 -2.44 -21.36
C ILE A 29 24.47 -3.32 -20.89
N SER A 30 25.48 -2.69 -20.33
CA SER A 30 26.58 -3.40 -19.68
C SER A 30 26.27 -3.58 -18.19
N TYR A 31 26.40 -4.80 -17.68
CA TYR A 31 26.19 -5.13 -16.28
C TYR A 31 27.29 -6.07 -15.78
N TYR A 32 27.53 -6.03 -14.47
CA TYR A 32 28.44 -6.96 -13.81
C TYR A 32 27.67 -8.16 -13.28
N ASP A 33 28.17 -9.36 -13.53
CA ASP A 33 27.63 -10.56 -12.89
C ASP A 33 28.15 -10.74 -11.44
N PHE A 34 27.68 -11.79 -10.76
CA PHE A 34 28.12 -12.13 -9.40
C PHE A 34 29.61 -12.52 -9.29
N LYS A 35 30.28 -12.77 -10.43
CA LYS A 35 31.71 -13.07 -10.52
C LYS A 35 32.53 -11.85 -10.96
N PHE A 36 31.92 -10.65 -10.95
CA PHE A 36 32.53 -9.38 -11.38
C PHE A 36 32.98 -9.37 -12.84
N GLN A 37 32.39 -10.20 -13.70
CA GLN A 37 32.62 -10.18 -15.14
C GLN A 37 31.64 -9.21 -15.79
N LEU A 38 32.16 -8.38 -16.70
CA LEU A 38 31.37 -7.42 -17.45
C LEU A 38 30.70 -8.16 -18.63
N HIS A 39 29.37 -8.12 -18.66
CA HIS A 39 28.57 -8.62 -19.77
C HIS A 39 27.81 -7.46 -20.39
N SER A 40 27.56 -7.52 -21.69
CA SER A 40 26.66 -6.58 -22.36
C SER A 40 25.49 -7.31 -23.00
N LEU A 41 24.32 -6.68 -22.90
CA LEU A 41 23.07 -7.19 -23.42
C LEU A 41 22.40 -6.10 -24.25
N GLU A 42 22.09 -6.43 -25.49
CA GLU A 42 21.31 -5.59 -26.36
C GLU A 42 19.82 -5.79 -26.11
N LEU A 43 19.15 -4.76 -25.59
CA LEU A 43 17.72 -4.77 -25.33
C LEU A 43 17.04 -3.59 -26.01
N PRO A 44 15.81 -3.76 -26.55
CA PRO A 44 15.02 -2.64 -27.04
C PRO A 44 14.82 -1.60 -25.92
N LEU A 45 15.01 -0.31 -26.23
CA LEU A 45 14.91 0.79 -25.26
C LEU A 45 13.62 0.74 -24.44
N MET A 46 12.50 0.36 -25.07
CA MET A 46 11.21 0.19 -24.39
C MET A 46 11.28 -0.80 -23.23
N VAL A 47 12.00 -1.92 -23.36
CA VAL A 47 12.17 -2.89 -22.27
C VAL A 47 12.94 -2.25 -21.12
N VAL A 48 13.99 -1.51 -21.44
CA VAL A 48 14.86 -0.84 -20.46
C VAL A 48 14.10 0.22 -19.65
N VAL A 49 13.19 0.95 -20.28
CA VAL A 49 12.42 2.03 -19.65
C VAL A 49 11.18 1.50 -18.93
N VAL A 50 10.42 0.60 -19.56
CA VAL A 50 9.14 0.13 -19.03
C VAL A 50 9.33 -0.84 -17.86
N THR A 51 10.35 -1.70 -17.91
CA THR A 51 10.61 -2.69 -16.85
C THR A 51 10.80 -2.03 -15.47
N PRO A 52 11.71 -1.07 -15.27
CA PRO A 52 11.88 -0.43 -13.96
C PRO A 52 10.66 0.39 -13.54
N LEU A 53 9.90 0.96 -14.49
CA LEU A 53 8.66 1.67 -14.18
C LEU A 53 7.59 0.73 -13.63
N ILE A 54 7.39 -0.43 -14.27
CA ILE A 54 6.47 -1.46 -13.77
C ILE A 54 6.96 -2.00 -12.43
N LEU A 55 8.26 -2.28 -12.30
CA LEU A 55 8.83 -2.80 -11.06
C LEU A 55 8.65 -1.81 -9.90
N GLY A 56 8.95 -0.54 -10.13
CA GLY A 56 8.76 0.53 -9.15
C GLY A 56 7.30 0.68 -8.74
N PHE A 57 6.37 0.62 -9.70
CA PHE A 57 4.93 0.63 -9.42
C PHE A 57 4.51 -0.58 -8.58
N LEU A 58 4.96 -1.79 -8.92
CA LEU A 58 4.64 -3.00 -8.17
C LEU A 58 5.18 -2.94 -6.74
N ILE A 59 6.40 -2.45 -6.54
CA ILE A 59 6.99 -2.27 -5.21
C ILE A 59 6.15 -1.27 -4.40
N ALA A 60 5.85 -0.10 -4.96
CA ALA A 60 5.04 0.92 -4.29
C ALA A 60 3.64 0.40 -3.95
N TRP A 61 3.02 -0.36 -4.86
CA TRP A 61 1.73 -1.01 -4.65
C TRP A 61 1.77 -1.97 -3.46
N VAL A 62 2.76 -2.88 -3.42
CA VAL A 62 2.90 -3.86 -2.33
C VAL A 62 3.12 -3.16 -0.99
N LEU A 63 3.98 -2.15 -0.93
CA LEU A 63 4.21 -1.35 0.28
C LEU A 63 2.90 -0.67 0.74
N GLY A 64 2.16 -0.06 -0.18
CA GLY A 64 0.86 0.55 0.12
C GLY A 64 -0.17 -0.47 0.63
N LEU A 65 -0.15 -1.72 0.15
CA LEU A 65 -1.00 -2.78 0.68
C LEU A 65 -0.62 -3.17 2.11
N LEU A 66 0.67 -3.32 2.39
CA LEU A 66 1.15 -3.65 3.74
C LEU A 66 0.79 -2.56 4.76
N GLU A 67 0.92 -1.29 4.38
CA GLU A 67 0.50 -0.16 5.22
C GLU A 67 -1.00 -0.20 5.54
N ARG A 68 -1.85 -0.48 4.54
CA ARG A 68 -3.30 -0.62 4.75
C ARG A 68 -3.64 -1.76 5.72
N LEU A 69 -2.93 -2.89 5.63
CA LEU A 69 -3.13 -4.01 6.56
C LEU A 69 -2.70 -3.65 7.99
N LYS A 70 -1.58 -2.94 8.14
CA LYS A 70 -1.11 -2.44 9.44
C LYS A 70 -2.12 -1.47 10.06
N MET A 71 -2.62 -0.52 9.28
CA MET A 71 -3.64 0.45 9.74
C MET A 71 -4.92 -0.27 10.18
N LYS A 72 -5.42 -1.24 9.40
CA LYS A 72 -6.60 -2.03 9.76
C LYS A 72 -6.41 -2.81 11.06
N THR A 73 -5.21 -3.35 11.28
CA THR A 73 -4.86 -4.07 12.50
C THR A 73 -4.82 -3.15 13.71
N GLN A 74 -4.20 -1.97 13.57
CA GLN A 74 -4.17 -0.95 14.61
C GLN A 74 -5.58 -0.47 14.98
N LEU A 75 -6.44 -0.22 13.99
CA LEU A 75 -7.82 0.20 14.23
C LEU A 75 -8.61 -0.86 15.02
N ARG A 76 -8.41 -2.15 14.71
CA ARG A 76 -9.04 -3.25 15.45
C ARG A 76 -8.54 -3.33 16.90
N GLN A 77 -7.25 -3.11 17.12
CA GLN A 77 -6.67 -3.11 18.48
C GLN A 77 -7.21 -1.93 19.30
N GLN A 78 -7.24 -0.73 18.72
CA GLN A 78 -7.78 0.47 19.37
C GLN A 78 -9.26 0.30 19.72
N ASN A 79 -10.10 -0.21 18.80
CA ASN A 79 -11.51 -0.46 19.09
C ASN A 79 -11.70 -1.49 20.22
N LYS A 80 -10.83 -2.50 20.30
CA LYS A 80 -10.87 -3.47 21.40
C LYS A 80 -10.53 -2.82 22.75
N GLN A 81 -9.55 -1.91 22.78
CA GLN A 81 -9.19 -1.16 23.98
C GLN A 81 -10.31 -0.22 24.43
N ILE A 82 -10.97 0.46 23.49
CA ILE A 82 -12.12 1.31 23.80
C ILE A 82 -13.23 0.46 24.44
N SER A 83 -13.60 -0.66 23.82
CA SER A 83 -14.64 -1.54 24.34
C SER A 83 -14.31 -2.09 25.74
N SER A 84 -13.05 -2.45 26.01
CA SER A 84 -12.67 -2.92 27.36
C SER A 84 -12.72 -1.80 28.39
N MET A 85 -12.29 -0.59 28.03
CA MET A 85 -12.36 0.58 28.92
C MET A 85 -13.81 0.98 29.22
N GLU A 86 -14.70 0.90 28.23
CA GLU A 86 -16.13 1.14 28.41
C GLU A 86 -16.75 0.11 29.37
N GLU A 87 -16.39 -1.17 29.22
CA GLU A 87 -16.85 -2.26 30.10
C GLU A 87 -16.34 -2.07 31.55
N GLU A 88 -15.09 -1.65 31.73
CA GLU A 88 -14.53 -1.31 33.05
C GLU A 88 -15.28 -0.13 33.69
N LEU A 89 -15.56 0.94 32.95
CA LEU A 89 -16.32 2.08 33.45
C LEU A 89 -17.73 1.70 33.88
N ASP A 90 -18.41 0.86 33.10
CA ASP A 90 -19.75 0.36 33.45
C ASP A 90 -19.71 -0.57 34.67
N SER A 91 -18.65 -1.39 34.81
CA SER A 91 -18.46 -2.23 36.00
C SER A 91 -18.26 -1.40 37.29
N LEU A 92 -17.51 -0.29 37.19
CA LEU A 92 -17.24 0.61 38.31
C LEU A 92 -18.48 1.43 38.70
N LYS A 93 -19.31 1.85 37.73
CA LYS A 93 -20.58 2.53 38.02
C LYS A 93 -21.62 1.60 38.67
N ASN A 94 -21.57 0.31 38.37
CA ASN A 94 -22.48 -0.69 38.94
C ASN A 94 -21.95 -1.34 40.23
N THR A 95 -20.73 -1.01 40.66
CA THR A 95 -20.24 -1.41 41.99
C THR A 95 -20.90 -0.50 43.03
N PRO A 96 -21.66 -1.03 44.00
CA PRO A 96 -22.22 -0.22 45.09
C PRO A 96 -21.08 0.51 45.78
N GLN A 97 -21.10 1.84 45.78
CA GLN A 97 -20.13 2.62 46.52
C GLN A 97 -20.25 2.21 47.99
N LEU A 98 -19.21 1.56 48.51
CA LEU A 98 -19.11 1.31 49.95
C LEU A 98 -19.22 2.69 50.62
N PRO A 99 -20.10 2.84 51.63
CA PRO A 99 -20.38 4.13 52.21
C PRO A 99 -19.08 4.75 52.66
N ILE A 100 -18.83 5.96 52.16
CA ILE A 100 -17.77 6.84 52.64
C ILE A 100 -17.99 6.92 54.16
N GLN A 101 -17.11 6.27 54.93
CA GLN A 101 -17.00 6.53 56.37
C GLN A 101 -16.45 7.95 56.51
N ALA A 102 -17.35 8.92 56.33
CA ALA A 102 -17.19 10.26 56.83
C ALA A 102 -17.57 10.20 58.31
N GLU A 103 -16.62 9.78 59.14
CA GLU A 103 -16.61 10.17 60.55
C GLU A 103 -15.25 10.80 60.85
N SER A 104 -15.11 12.03 60.38
CA SER A 104 -14.34 13.02 61.11
C SER A 104 -15.09 13.35 62.41
N SER A 105 -14.45 13.09 63.54
CA SER A 105 -14.50 13.88 64.79
C SER A 105 -15.86 14.22 65.43
N THR A 106 -16.14 13.60 66.57
CA THR A 106 -16.75 14.20 67.78
C THR A 106 -16.19 13.41 68.96
N ASP A 107 -15.13 13.87 69.61
CA ASP A 107 -15.16 14.76 70.79
C ASP A 107 -16.02 14.19 71.93
N SER A 108 -15.35 13.49 72.87
CA SER A 108 -15.58 13.47 74.34
C SER A 108 -14.67 12.43 75.00
#